data_AF-A0A176UAU6-F1
#
_entry.id   AF-A0A176UAU6-F1
#
_cell.length_a   1.000
_cell.length_b   1.000
_cell.length_c   1.000
_cell.angle_alpha   90.00
_cell.angle_beta   90.00
_cell.angle_gamma   90.00
#
_symmetry.space_group_name_H-M   'P 1'
#
loop_
_entity.id
_entity.type
_entity.pdbx_description
1 polymer ?
#
loop_
_entity_poly.entity_id
_entity_poly.type
_entity_poly.pdbx_seq_one_letter_code
_entity_poly.pdbx_strand_id
1 'polypeptide(L)'
;MIRDGSVVAVGDNSYDQCDVDNWTDIMAISAGTKHTVGLKSDGSVIAVGDNSYGKCDIDSWTDIVAISADDYHTVGLKSDGSVVVAYTGPSDVDTWFNIKLSSR
;
A
#
# COMPACT_ATOMS: atom_id res chain seq x y z
N MET A 1 -21.11 2.43 0.48
CA MET A 1 -19.97 3.31 0.12
C MET A 1 -20.45 4.74 0.20
N ILE A 2 -19.79 5.54 1.03
CA ILE A 2 -19.91 7.01 1.00
C ILE A 2 -19.32 7.45 -0.35
N ARG A 3 -20.01 8.35 -1.07
CA ARG A 3 -19.82 8.60 -2.52
C ARG A 3 -18.53 9.36 -2.89
N ASP A 4 -17.70 9.69 -1.91
CA ASP A 4 -16.51 10.55 -2.00
C ASP A 4 -15.18 9.78 -1.83
N GLY A 5 -15.22 8.47 -1.61
CA GLY A 5 -14.01 7.67 -1.39
C GLY A 5 -13.33 7.96 -0.05
N SER A 6 -14.06 8.50 0.94
CA SER A 6 -13.55 8.65 2.31
C SER A 6 -13.41 7.31 3.02
N VAL A 7 -12.41 7.24 3.92
CA VAL A 7 -12.00 6.03 4.64
C VAL A 7 -12.15 6.25 6.15
N VAL A 8 -12.47 5.20 6.88
CA VAL A 8 -12.46 5.18 8.35
C VAL A 8 -11.62 3.98 8.79
N ALA A 9 -10.70 4.19 9.73
CA ALA A 9 -9.90 3.14 10.36
C ALA A 9 -10.17 3.10 11.87
N VAL A 10 -10.15 1.91 12.46
CA VAL A 10 -10.31 1.68 13.89
C VAL A 10 -9.39 0.54 14.33
N GLY A 11 -8.80 0.65 15.52
CA GLY A 11 -7.91 -0.38 16.06
C GLY A 11 -6.73 0.20 16.83
N ASP A 12 -5.66 -0.59 16.95
CA ASP A 12 -4.38 -0.07 17.41
C ASP A 12 -3.91 1.06 16.48
N ASN A 13 -3.44 2.13 17.08
CA ASN A 13 -2.88 3.29 16.37
C ASN A 13 -1.51 3.68 16.93
N SER A 14 -0.75 2.73 17.47
CA SER A 14 0.55 3.01 18.10
C SER A 14 1.62 3.55 17.12
N TYR A 15 1.37 3.48 15.81
CA TYR A 15 2.23 4.01 14.74
C TYR A 15 1.48 4.92 13.77
N ASP A 16 0.33 5.47 14.14
CA ASP A 16 -0.49 6.32 13.27
C ASP A 16 -1.10 5.59 12.05
N GLN A 17 -1.17 4.26 12.08
CA GLN A 17 -1.74 3.44 11.00
C GLN A 17 -3.25 3.62 10.76
N CYS A 18 -3.96 4.30 11.65
CA CYS A 18 -5.38 4.67 11.53
C CYS A 18 -5.59 6.13 11.09
N ASP A 19 -4.53 6.91 10.84
CA ASP A 19 -4.63 8.34 10.50
C ASP A 19 -5.04 8.55 9.03
N VAL A 20 -6.25 8.13 8.69
CA VAL A 20 -6.80 8.11 7.32
C VAL A 20 -7.86 9.20 7.07
N ASP A 21 -8.10 10.07 8.05
CA ASP A 21 -9.22 11.04 8.04
C ASP A 21 -9.15 12.05 6.88
N ASN A 22 -7.95 12.30 6.36
CA ASN A 22 -7.73 13.21 5.23
C ASN A 22 -7.69 12.49 3.86
N TRP A 23 -7.96 11.19 3.81
CA TRP A 23 -7.94 10.43 2.57
C TRP A 23 -9.21 10.69 1.75
N THR A 24 -9.01 10.98 0.46
CA THR A 24 -10.07 11.20 -0.53
C THR A 24 -9.81 10.38 -1.78
N ASP A 25 -10.88 10.14 -2.55
CA ASP A 25 -10.80 9.48 -3.85
C ASP A 25 -10.20 8.06 -3.80
N ILE A 26 -10.32 7.40 -2.64
CA ILE A 26 -9.79 6.05 -2.43
C ILE A 26 -10.72 5.02 -3.05
N MET A 27 -10.14 4.15 -3.88
CA MET A 27 -10.84 3.06 -4.55
C MET A 27 -10.50 1.68 -3.98
N ALA A 28 -9.33 1.52 -3.37
CA ALA A 28 -8.94 0.30 -2.68
C ALA A 28 -8.03 0.59 -1.49
N ILE A 29 -8.06 -0.29 -0.49
CA ILE A 29 -7.27 -0.18 0.73
C ILE A 29 -6.62 -1.53 1.01
N SER A 30 -5.40 -1.52 1.53
CA SER A 30 -4.72 -2.68 2.11
C SER A 30 -4.16 -2.30 3.48
N ALA A 31 -4.41 -3.13 4.50
CA ALA A 31 -3.84 -2.96 5.83
C ALA A 31 -2.74 -3.98 6.05
N GLY A 32 -1.52 -3.52 6.34
CA GLY A 32 -0.45 -4.33 6.90
C GLY A 32 -0.48 -4.30 8.43
N THR A 33 0.50 -4.92 9.09
CA THR A 33 0.49 -5.03 10.57
C THR A 33 0.65 -3.69 11.30
N LYS A 34 1.36 -2.73 10.70
CA LYS A 34 1.60 -1.40 11.31
C LYS A 34 1.45 -0.25 10.34
N HIS A 35 0.86 -0.48 9.17
CA HIS A 35 0.65 0.57 8.18
C HIS A 35 -0.57 0.27 7.32
N THR A 36 -1.16 1.32 6.77
CA THR A 36 -2.34 1.26 5.91
C THR A 36 -2.01 1.94 4.59
N VAL A 37 -2.41 1.33 3.49
CA VAL A 37 -2.15 1.80 2.11
C VAL A 37 -3.47 2.02 1.39
N GLY A 38 -3.61 3.15 0.72
CA GLY A 38 -4.78 3.52 -0.08
C GLY A 38 -4.41 3.76 -1.54
N LEU A 39 -5.14 3.13 -2.45
CA LEU A 39 -5.07 3.36 -3.89
C LEU A 39 -6.12 4.39 -4.30
N LYS A 40 -5.68 5.49 -4.91
CA LYS A 40 -6.56 6.54 -5.43
C LYS A 40 -7.08 6.21 -6.83
N SER A 41 -8.18 6.84 -7.20
CA SER A 41 -8.80 6.68 -8.53
C SER A 41 -7.94 7.16 -9.70
N ASP A 42 -6.94 8.01 -9.43
CA ASP A 42 -5.98 8.50 -10.44
C ASP A 42 -4.76 7.57 -10.62
N GLY A 43 -4.70 6.45 -9.88
CA GLY A 43 -3.60 5.49 -9.94
C GLY A 43 -2.38 5.85 -9.08
N SER A 44 -2.46 6.93 -8.29
CA SER A 44 -1.50 7.23 -7.22
C SER A 44 -1.81 6.44 -5.94
N VAL A 45 -0.83 6.34 -5.04
CA VAL A 45 -0.95 5.56 -3.79
C VAL A 45 -0.50 6.43 -2.62
N ILE A 46 -1.19 6.30 -1.49
CA ILE A 46 -0.86 6.95 -0.22
C ILE A 46 -0.76 5.92 0.89
N ALA A 47 0.08 6.18 1.90
CA ALA A 47 0.27 5.28 3.03
C ALA A 47 0.46 6.08 4.33
N VAL A 48 -0.01 5.51 5.43
CA VAL A 48 0.18 6.01 6.79
C VAL A 48 0.57 4.86 7.70
N GLY A 49 1.22 5.16 8.80
CA GLY A 49 1.70 4.15 9.75
C GLY A 49 3.20 4.15 9.93
N ASP A 50 3.70 3.03 10.44
CA ASP A 50 5.12 2.73 10.57
C ASP A 50 5.82 2.77 9.21
N ASN A 51 6.83 3.63 9.09
CA ASN A 51 7.70 3.69 7.92
C ASN A 51 9.09 3.09 8.19
N SER A 52 9.23 2.23 9.21
CA SER A 52 10.42 1.39 9.32
C SER A 52 10.64 0.61 8.02
N TYR A 53 11.88 0.58 7.55
CA TYR A 53 12.25 -0.04 6.27
C TYR A 53 11.57 0.56 5.03
N GLY A 54 11.11 1.81 5.07
CA GLY A 54 10.64 2.53 3.87
C GLY A 54 9.37 1.97 3.22
N LYS A 55 8.56 1.18 3.94
CA LYS A 55 7.34 0.55 3.41
C LYS A 55 6.23 1.54 3.05
N CYS A 56 6.31 2.79 3.53
CA CYS A 56 5.46 3.90 3.14
C CYS A 56 6.11 4.85 2.12
N ASP A 57 7.33 4.56 1.61
CA ASP A 57 8.03 5.40 0.62
C ASP A 57 7.47 5.17 -0.80
N ILE A 58 6.19 5.51 -0.99
CA ILE A 58 5.40 5.18 -2.18
C ILE A 58 4.93 6.41 -2.97
N ASP A 59 5.27 7.63 -2.54
CA ASP A 59 4.81 8.90 -3.14
C ASP A 59 5.12 9.03 -4.65
N SER A 60 6.10 8.28 -5.15
CA SER A 60 6.50 8.27 -6.57
C SER A 60 5.72 7.28 -7.43
N TRP A 61 4.83 6.48 -6.84
CA TRP A 61 4.10 5.44 -7.57
C TRP A 61 2.96 6.04 -8.38
N THR A 62 2.89 5.63 -9.64
CA THR A 62 1.86 6.03 -10.60
C THR A 62 1.35 4.81 -11.35
N ASP A 63 0.19 4.96 -11.97
CA ASP A 63 -0.44 3.95 -12.83
C ASP A 63 -0.71 2.63 -12.10
N ILE A 64 -0.90 2.68 -10.78
CA ILE A 64 -1.17 1.51 -9.94
C ILE A 64 -2.63 1.08 -10.11
N VAL A 65 -2.84 -0.22 -10.25
CA VAL A 65 -4.16 -0.84 -10.41
C VAL A 65 -4.50 -1.82 -9.29
N ALA A 66 -3.51 -2.25 -8.51
CA ALA A 66 -3.71 -3.07 -7.32
C ALA A 66 -2.58 -2.85 -6.30
N ILE A 67 -2.90 -2.99 -5.02
CA ILE A 67 -1.98 -2.82 -3.90
C ILE A 67 -2.07 -4.02 -2.94
N SER A 68 -0.96 -4.31 -2.27
CA SER A 68 -0.89 -5.27 -1.15
C SER A 68 0.11 -4.76 -0.11
N ALA A 69 -0.24 -4.89 1.16
CA ALA A 69 0.57 -4.47 2.31
C ALA A 69 0.77 -5.65 3.27
N ASP A 70 2.00 -5.82 3.75
CA ASP A 70 2.38 -6.86 4.73
C ASP A 70 3.18 -6.22 5.89
N ASP A 71 3.81 -6.99 6.76
CA ASP A 71 4.55 -6.50 7.94
C ASP A 71 5.63 -5.47 7.58
N TYR A 72 6.36 -5.74 6.50
CA TYR A 72 7.59 -5.03 6.15
C TYR A 72 7.60 -4.40 4.78
N HIS A 73 6.68 -4.75 3.89
CA HIS A 73 6.72 -4.33 2.50
C HIS A 73 5.34 -3.96 1.96
N THR A 74 5.36 -3.07 0.98
CA THR A 74 4.18 -2.69 0.19
C THR A 74 4.47 -3.03 -1.26
N VAL A 75 3.49 -3.61 -1.96
CA VAL A 75 3.59 -4.00 -3.38
C VAL A 75 2.50 -3.28 -4.16
N GLY A 76 2.86 -2.77 -5.34
CA GLY A 76 1.93 -2.18 -6.31
C GLY A 76 2.05 -2.87 -7.68
N LEU A 77 0.93 -3.25 -8.26
CA LEU A 77 0.83 -3.68 -9.66
C LEU A 77 0.51 -2.48 -10.53
N LYS A 78 1.34 -2.21 -11.53
CA LYS A 78 1.11 -1.18 -12.55
C LYS A 78 0.18 -1.67 -13.65
N SER A 79 -0.50 -0.73 -14.30
CA SER A 79 -1.39 -0.98 -15.44
C SER A 79 -0.67 -1.60 -16.65
N ASP A 80 0.65 -1.41 -16.78
CA ASP A 80 1.49 -2.05 -17.79
C ASP A 80 1.90 -3.51 -17.43
N GLY A 81 1.48 -3.99 -16.26
CA GLY A 81 1.77 -5.32 -15.74
C GLY A 81 3.07 -5.44 -14.94
N SER A 82 3.85 -4.36 -14.80
CA SER A 82 5.05 -4.35 -13.95
C SER A 82 4.69 -4.22 -12.47
N VAL A 83 5.62 -4.62 -11.60
CA VAL A 83 5.44 -4.58 -10.14
C VAL A 83 6.48 -3.67 -9.52
N VAL A 84 6.03 -2.79 -8.61
CA VAL A 84 6.88 -1.94 -7.76
C VAL A 84 6.74 -2.36 -6.30
N VAL A 85 7.81 -2.19 -5.53
CA VAL A 85 7.86 -2.61 -4.13
C VAL A 85 8.57 -1.56 -3.28
N ALA A 86 7.98 -1.23 -2.14
CA ALA A 86 8.55 -0.33 -1.15
C ALA A 86 9.06 -1.17 0.04
N TYR A 87 10.38 -1.28 0.13
CA TYR A 87 11.12 -1.91 1.20
C TYR A 87 12.61 -1.53 1.07
N THR A 88 13.23 -1.11 2.17
CA THR A 88 14.63 -0.66 2.23
C THR A 88 15.44 -1.39 3.31
N GLY A 89 14.89 -2.45 3.92
CA GLY A 89 15.58 -3.23 4.93
C GLY A 89 16.70 -4.11 4.38
N PRO A 90 17.59 -4.63 5.26
CA PRO A 90 18.65 -5.54 4.86
C PRO A 90 18.02 -6.71 4.10
N SER A 91 18.56 -6.96 2.91
CA SER A 91 17.97 -7.81 1.89
C SER A 91 17.89 -9.28 2.33
N ASP A 92 16.70 -9.75 2.67
CA ASP A 92 16.28 -11.16 2.52
C ASP A 92 15.35 -11.31 1.30
N VAL A 93 15.74 -10.67 0.18
CA VAL A 93 15.07 -10.84 -1.12
C VAL A 93 15.14 -12.28 -1.65
N ASP A 94 15.87 -13.17 -0.95
CA ASP A 94 15.96 -14.61 -1.22
C ASP A 94 14.74 -15.43 -0.75
N THR A 95 13.75 -14.83 -0.08
CA THR A 95 12.55 -15.55 0.40
C THR A 95 11.29 -15.33 -0.45
N TRP A 96 11.31 -14.44 -1.45
CA TRP A 96 10.13 -14.12 -2.26
C TRP A 96 9.91 -15.10 -3.43
N PHE A 97 9.91 -16.40 -3.13
CA PHE A 97 9.34 -17.40 -4.03
C PHE A 97 7.81 -17.35 -3.88
N ASN A 98 7.09 -16.58 -4.70
CA ASN A 98 5.68 -16.80 -5.12
C ASN A 98 4.95 -15.59 -5.76
N ILE A 99 5.63 -14.57 -6.32
CA ILE A 99 4.93 -13.64 -7.21
C ILE A 99 4.65 -14.35 -8.56
N LYS A 100 3.66 -15.24 -8.57
CA LYS A 100 3.05 -15.72 -9.82
C LYS A 100 2.07 -14.64 -10.28
N LEU A 101 2.48 -13.88 -11.31
CA LEU A 101 1.50 -13.24 -12.19
C LEU A 101 0.63 -14.36 -12.77
N SER A 102 -0.57 -14.54 -12.22
CA SER A 102 -1.57 -15.42 -12.82
C SER A 102 -2.20 -14.68 -13.99
N SER A 103 -1.67 -14.87 -15.20
CA SER A 103 -2.39 -14.53 -16.42
C SER A 103 -3.45 -15.59 -16.72
N ARG A 104 -4.70 -15.16 -16.84
CA ARG A 104 -5.71 -15.78 -17.68
C ARG A 104 -6.52 -14.70 -18.35
#